data_AF-A0A496RBY5-F1
#
_entry.id   AF-A0A496RBY5-F1
#
_cell.length_a   1.000
_cell.length_b   1.000
_cell.length_c   1.000
_cell.angle_alpha   90.00
_cell.angle_beta   90.00
_cell.angle_gamma   90.00
#
_symmetry.space_group_name_H-M   'P 1'
#
loop_
_entity.id
_entity.type
_entity.pdbx_description
1 polymer ?
#
loop_
_entity_poly.entity_id
_entity_poly.type
_entity_poly.pdbx_seq_one_letter_code
_entity_poly.pdbx_strand_id
1 'polypeptide(L)'
;MHRSGSGNPNSGYNGQQRGEKFSISPGIDEDLSVERKRLNRFEETSGFFSKKTKITYEYQIEVTNNKASIEKIEVRDQFPIPQNEDIAVELIKPEYTADTAELKKTSEDFLIWTRTLKPGI
;
A
#
# COMPACT_ATOMS: atom_id res chain seq x y z
N MET A 1 -47.93 -25.79 -2.99
CA MET A 1 -46.87 -26.53 -2.28
C MET A 1 -45.62 -26.59 -3.17
N HIS A 2 -44.51 -26.03 -2.66
CA HIS A 2 -43.09 -26.38 -2.89
C HIS A 2 -42.37 -26.27 -4.27
N ARG A 3 -41.45 -25.27 -4.33
CA ARG A 3 -40.06 -25.14 -4.89
C ARG A 3 -39.59 -26.05 -6.03
N SER A 4 -38.81 -25.63 -7.02
CA SER A 4 -37.46 -24.99 -7.00
C SER A 4 -37.15 -24.49 -8.43
N GLY A 5 -36.53 -23.36 -8.77
CA GLY A 5 -35.25 -22.76 -8.35
C GLY A 5 -34.45 -22.45 -9.63
N SER A 6 -34.25 -21.16 -9.99
CA SER A 6 -33.22 -20.76 -10.96
C SER A 6 -32.81 -19.29 -10.78
N GLY A 7 -31.48 -19.10 -10.70
CA GLY A 7 -30.64 -17.91 -10.84
C GLY A 7 -31.21 -16.51 -10.55
N ASN A 8 -30.71 -15.88 -9.48
CA ASN A 8 -30.73 -14.42 -9.31
C ASN A 8 -29.47 -13.80 -9.95
N PRO A 9 -29.56 -12.95 -10.99
CA PRO A 9 -28.43 -12.22 -11.54
C PRO A 9 -28.37 -10.83 -10.92
N ASN A 10 -27.73 -10.72 -9.75
CA ASN A 10 -27.30 -9.42 -9.22
C ASN A 10 -26.02 -9.60 -8.41
N SER A 11 -24.93 -9.90 -9.11
CA SER A 11 -23.58 -9.69 -8.60
C SER A 11 -23.24 -8.20 -8.77
N GLY A 12 -23.83 -7.39 -7.90
CA GLY A 12 -23.35 -6.03 -7.67
C GLY A 12 -22.15 -6.10 -6.75
N TYR A 13 -20.94 -6.24 -7.31
CA TYR A 13 -19.72 -5.92 -6.56
C TYR A 13 -19.73 -4.42 -6.32
N ASN A 14 -20.34 -4.02 -5.21
CA ASN A 14 -20.23 -2.69 -4.66
C ASN A 14 -18.76 -2.51 -4.26
N GLY A 15 -17.98 -1.88 -5.13
CA GLY A 15 -16.62 -1.44 -4.87
C GLY A 15 -16.63 -0.36 -3.79
N GLN A 16 -16.90 -0.76 -2.55
CA GLN A 16 -16.65 0.05 -1.39
C GLN A 16 -15.14 0.20 -1.26
N GLN A 17 -14.60 1.25 -1.87
CA GLN A 17 -13.35 1.83 -1.43
C GLN A 17 -13.61 2.47 -0.06
N ARG A 18 -13.80 1.65 0.97
CA ARG A 18 -13.58 2.10 2.34
C ARG A 18 -12.09 2.32 2.42
N GLY A 19 -11.66 3.50 2.86
CA GLY A 19 -10.30 3.71 3.29
C GLY A 19 -9.97 2.61 4.28
N GLU A 20 -9.22 1.61 3.83
CA GLU A 20 -8.72 0.54 4.69
C GLU A 20 -7.76 1.23 5.66
N LYS A 21 -8.27 1.62 6.82
CA LYS A 21 -7.45 1.90 8.00
C LYS A 21 -6.88 0.57 8.43
N PHE A 22 -5.76 0.17 7.82
CA PHE A 22 -4.90 -0.82 8.42
C PHE A 22 -4.29 -0.19 9.67
N SER A 23 -4.89 -0.47 10.83
CA SER A 23 -4.22 -0.26 12.11
C SER A 23 -3.20 -1.37 12.25
N ILE A 24 -1.92 -1.02 12.17
CA ILE A 24 -0.83 -1.92 12.58
C ILE A 24 -0.95 -2.17 14.09
N SER A 25 -0.56 -3.39 14.48
CA SER A 25 -0.70 -4.01 15.80
C SER A 25 -0.58 -3.03 16.98
N PRO A 26 -1.64 -2.82 17.78
CA PRO A 26 -1.50 -2.21 19.09
C PRO A 26 -0.82 -3.22 20.02
N GLY A 27 0.44 -2.98 20.39
CA GLY A 27 1.07 -3.87 21.37
C GLY A 27 2.57 -3.78 21.60
N ILE A 28 3.32 -2.88 20.97
CA ILE A 28 4.78 -2.77 21.24
C ILE A 28 5.21 -1.42 21.79
N ASP A 29 4.49 -0.33 21.47
CA ASP A 29 4.75 0.99 22.04
C ASP A 29 3.60 1.94 21.72
N GLU A 30 2.89 2.48 22.72
CA GLU A 30 1.82 3.46 22.49
C GLU A 30 2.37 4.83 22.03
N ASP A 31 3.67 5.07 22.26
CA ASP A 31 4.35 6.31 21.89
C ASP A 31 4.92 6.29 20.46
N LEU A 32 4.79 5.18 19.71
CA LEU A 32 5.15 5.10 18.30
C LEU A 32 3.93 4.78 17.44
N SER A 33 3.67 5.60 16.42
CA SER A 33 2.54 5.38 15.50
C SER A 33 3.01 5.35 14.05
N VAL A 34 2.43 4.45 13.26
CA VAL A 34 2.64 4.36 11.81
C VAL A 34 1.27 4.36 11.14
N GLU A 35 1.01 5.36 10.30
CA GLU A 35 -0.23 5.49 9.54
C GLU A 35 0.05 5.47 8.03
N ARG A 36 -0.61 4.57 7.30
CA ARG A 36 -0.52 4.48 5.83
C ARG A 36 -1.81 4.97 5.19
N LYS A 37 -1.72 6.03 4.39
CA LYS A 37 -2.85 6.63 3.65
C LYS A 37 -2.62 6.48 2.16
N ARG A 38 -3.64 6.03 1.42
CA ARG A 38 -3.63 6.18 -0.05
C ARG A 38 -4.05 7.60 -0.39
N LEU A 39 -3.13 8.38 -0.94
CA LEU A 39 -3.38 9.76 -1.35
C LEU A 39 -4.18 9.80 -2.66
N ASN A 40 -3.70 9.07 -3.67
CA ASN A 40 -4.26 9.12 -5.02
C ASN A 40 -4.37 7.73 -5.64
N ARG A 41 -5.33 7.60 -6.57
CA ARG A 41 -5.46 6.50 -7.51
C ARG A 41 -5.77 7.09 -8.88
N PHE A 42 -4.84 6.95 -9.82
CA PHE A 42 -5.02 7.40 -11.19
C PHE A 42 -5.12 6.19 -12.11
N GLU A 43 -6.11 6.19 -13.00
CA GLU A 43 -6.36 5.10 -13.93
C GLU A 43 -6.41 5.65 -15.35
N GLU A 44 -5.54 5.13 -16.21
CA GLU A 44 -5.45 5.49 -17.62
C GLU A 44 -5.72 4.26 -18.45
N THR A 45 -6.72 4.31 -19.32
CA THR A 45 -6.94 3.27 -20.33
C THR A 45 -6.62 3.85 -21.70
N SER A 46 -5.77 3.16 -22.47
CA SER A 46 -5.32 3.58 -23.79
C SER A 46 -5.45 2.46 -24.82
N GLY A 47 -5.57 2.83 -26.10
CA GLY A 47 -5.53 1.91 -27.24
C GLY A 47 -6.87 1.77 -27.99
N PHE A 48 -6.81 1.83 -29.32
CA PHE A 48 -7.97 1.69 -30.22
C PHE A 48 -8.23 0.22 -30.64
N PHE A 49 -7.18 -0.61 -30.64
CA PHE A 49 -7.25 -2.04 -31.02
C PHE A 49 -6.98 -3.01 -29.86
N SER A 50 -6.03 -2.70 -28.97
CA SER A 50 -5.74 -3.44 -27.74
C SER A 50 -5.82 -2.49 -26.55
N LYS A 51 -6.74 -2.75 -25.61
CA LYS A 51 -6.89 -1.92 -24.40
C LYS A 51 -5.74 -2.20 -23.43
N LYS A 52 -4.98 -1.17 -23.07
CA LYS A 52 -3.98 -1.19 -22.00
C LYS A 52 -4.48 -0.32 -20.85
N THR A 53 -4.51 -0.86 -19.64
CA THR A 53 -4.88 -0.11 -18.43
C THR A 53 -3.65 0.07 -17.55
N LYS A 54 -3.37 1.32 -17.17
CA LYS A 54 -2.34 1.69 -16.19
C LYS A 54 -3.04 2.23 -14.95
N ILE A 55 -2.74 1.66 -13.80
CA ILE A 55 -3.24 2.14 -12.51
C ILE A 55 -2.05 2.58 -11.68
N THR A 56 -2.04 3.86 -11.28
CA THR A 56 -1.02 4.44 -10.41
C THR A 56 -1.61 4.66 -9.03
N TYR A 57 -0.93 4.14 -8.02
CA TYR A 57 -1.28 4.34 -6.61
C TYR A 57 -0.22 5.22 -5.95
N GLU A 58 -0.68 6.21 -5.19
CA GLU A 58 0.19 7.05 -4.36
C GLU A 58 -0.15 6.82 -2.89
N TYR A 59 0.86 6.49 -2.10
CA TYR A 59 0.72 6.24 -0.67
C TYR A 59 1.62 7.19 0.11
N GLN A 60 1.11 7.68 1.23
CA GLN A 60 1.87 8.38 2.26
C GLN A 60 1.90 7.51 3.50
N ILE A 61 3.11 7.28 4.01
CA ILE A 61 3.30 6.64 5.30
C ILE A 61 3.83 7.70 6.27
N GLU A 62 3.05 7.96 7.31
CA GLU A 62 3.40 8.88 8.39
C GLU A 62 3.86 8.06 9.59
N VAL A 63 5.01 8.44 10.15
CA VAL A 63 5.59 7.80 11.33
C VAL A 63 5.78 8.88 12.38
N THR A 64 5.22 8.66 13.56
CA THR A 64 5.24 9.61 14.67
C THR A 64 5.95 8.99 15.86
N ASN A 65 6.87 9.75 16.45
CA ASN A 65 7.56 9.41 17.69
C ASN A 65 7.14 10.35 18.81
N ASN A 66 6.32 9.87 19.74
CA ASN A 66 5.90 10.57 20.95
C ASN A 66 6.80 10.23 22.15
N LYS A 67 7.94 9.57 21.98
CA LYS A 67 8.87 9.35 23.10
C LYS A 67 9.72 10.59 23.36
N ALA A 68 10.29 10.64 24.57
CA ALA A 68 11.35 11.58 24.91
C ALA A 68 12.73 11.22 24.33
N SER A 69 12.86 10.05 23.69
CA SER A 69 14.09 9.54 23.08
C SER A 69 14.10 9.68 21.55
N ILE A 70 15.31 9.71 20.98
CA ILE A 70 15.49 9.55 19.54
C ILE A 70 15.29 8.08 19.20
N GLU A 71 14.42 7.79 18.24
CA GLU A 71 14.13 6.43 17.82
C GLU A 71 14.52 6.22 16.36
N LYS A 72 15.17 5.08 16.10
CA LYS A 72 15.42 4.62 14.74
C LYS A 72 14.33 3.62 14.36
N ILE A 73 13.49 4.01 13.40
CA ILE A 73 12.32 3.25 12.97
C ILE A 73 12.54 2.70 11.58
N GLU A 74 12.23 1.41 11.41
CA GLU A 74 12.19 0.73 10.13
C GLU A 74 10.74 0.40 9.79
N VAL A 75 10.26 0.92 8.65
CA VAL A 75 8.92 0.64 8.13
C VAL A 75 9.04 -0.31 6.96
N ARG A 76 8.39 -1.48 7.08
CA ARG A 76 8.26 -2.47 6.00
C ARG A 76 6.97 -2.19 5.23
N ASP A 77 7.08 -1.72 4.00
CA ASP A 77 5.97 -1.51 3.07
C ASP A 77 5.98 -2.59 1.99
N GLN A 78 4.82 -3.18 1.71
CA GLN A 78 4.69 -4.21 0.70
C GLN A 78 4.53 -3.58 -0.67
N PHE A 79 5.39 -3.97 -1.62
CA PHE A 79 5.22 -3.61 -3.01
C PHE A 79 4.13 -4.50 -3.65
N PRO A 80 3.25 -3.96 -4.52
CA PRO A 80 2.20 -4.77 -5.13
C PRO A 80 2.77 -5.94 -5.92
N ILE A 81 2.21 -7.14 -5.71
CA ILE A 81 2.63 -8.34 -6.42
C ILE A 81 1.78 -8.46 -7.71
N PRO A 82 2.39 -8.63 -8.89
CA PRO A 82 1.65 -8.92 -10.11
C PRO A 82 0.81 -10.19 -9.99
N GLN A 83 -0.43 -10.16 -10.47
CA GLN A 83 -1.32 -11.33 -10.40
C GLN A 83 -1.10 -12.34 -11.53
N ASN A 84 -0.47 -11.91 -12.63
CA ASN A 84 -0.11 -12.72 -13.79
C ASN A 84 1.01 -12.02 -14.60
N GLU A 85 1.54 -12.70 -15.60
CA GLU A 85 2.67 -12.24 -16.42
C GLU A 85 2.36 -11.01 -17.30
N ASP A 86 1.08 -10.74 -17.57
CA ASP A 86 0.64 -9.60 -18.36
C ASP A 86 0.64 -8.28 -17.56
N ILE A 87 0.83 -8.35 -16.24
CA ILE A 87 0.83 -7.20 -15.33
C ILE A 87 2.27 -6.88 -14.93
N ALA A 88 2.76 -5.70 -15.33
CA ALA A 88 4.00 -5.15 -14.82
C ALA A 88 3.73 -4.20 -13.64
N VAL A 89 4.54 -4.30 -12.59
CA VAL A 89 4.48 -3.39 -11.42
C VAL A 89 5.82 -2.66 -11.31
N GLU A 90 5.77 -1.34 -11.25
CA GLU A 90 6.95 -0.46 -11.24
C GLU A 90 6.85 0.59 -10.13
N LEU A 91 7.97 0.85 -9.45
CA LEU A 91 8.06 1.89 -8.42
C LEU A 91 8.31 3.22 -9.11
N ILE A 92 7.29 4.08 -9.17
CA ILE A 92 7.41 5.38 -9.84
C ILE A 92 8.14 6.38 -8.96
N LYS A 93 7.82 6.41 -7.66
CA LYS A 93 8.47 7.24 -6.66
C LYS A 93 8.55 6.50 -5.33
N PRO A 94 9.64 6.69 -4.56
CA PRO A 94 10.86 7.41 -4.93
C PRO A 94 11.62 6.64 -6.01
N GLU A 95 12.52 7.33 -6.71
CA GLU A 95 13.42 6.66 -7.63
C GLU A 95 14.33 5.71 -6.84
N TYR A 96 14.28 4.42 -7.18
CA TYR A 96 15.07 3.38 -6.54
C TYR A 96 16.01 2.78 -7.58
N THR A 97 17.31 3.04 -7.42
CA THR A 97 18.37 2.51 -8.29
C THR A 97 19.23 1.47 -7.57
N ALA A 98 19.44 1.64 -6.27
CA ALA A 98 20.19 0.74 -5.40
C ALA A 98 19.78 0.90 -3.94
N ASP A 99 20.14 -0.08 -3.11
CA ASP A 99 19.98 0.00 -1.65
C ASP A 99 20.73 1.21 -1.08
N THR A 100 20.07 1.91 -0.17
CA THR A 100 20.65 3.01 0.59
C THR A 100 20.48 2.76 2.09
N ALA A 101 21.03 3.65 2.92
CA ALA A 101 20.79 3.62 4.36
C ALA A 101 19.32 3.91 4.72
N GLU A 102 18.57 4.55 3.82
CA GLU A 102 17.22 5.05 4.07
C GLU A 102 16.12 4.22 3.40
N LEU A 103 16.43 3.61 2.26
CA LEU A 103 15.51 2.80 1.48
C LEU A 103 16.24 1.59 0.94
N LYS A 104 15.69 0.41 1.22
CA LYS A 104 16.15 -0.87 0.67
C LYS A 104 15.02 -1.61 0.01
N LYS A 105 15.31 -2.37 -1.06
CA LYS A 105 14.34 -3.29 -1.65
C LYS A 105 14.78 -4.72 -1.41
N THR A 106 13.90 -5.49 -0.78
CA THR A 106 14.14 -6.92 -0.51
C THR A 106 13.81 -7.78 -1.74
N SER A 107 14.33 -9.01 -1.76
CA SER A 107 14.00 -10.02 -2.78
C SER A 107 12.54 -10.48 -2.75
N GLU A 108 11.83 -10.22 -1.64
CA GLU A 108 10.40 -10.56 -1.46
C GLU A 108 9.48 -9.38 -1.86
N ASP A 109 9.97 -8.42 -2.64
CA ASP A 109 9.24 -7.21 -3.06
C ASP A 109 8.69 -6.39 -1.88
N PHE A 110 9.43 -6.31 -0.77
CA PHE A 110 9.20 -5.28 0.26
C PHE A 110 10.16 -4.12 0.12
N LEU A 111 9.66 -2.92 0.36
CA LEU A 111 10.45 -1.71 0.58
C LEU A 111 10.64 -1.51 2.09
N ILE A 112 11.90 -1.38 2.50
CA ILE A 112 12.27 -1.09 3.89
C ILE A 112 12.72 0.34 3.98
N TRP A 113 11.96 1.15 4.70
CA TRP A 113 12.22 2.56 4.92
C TRP A 113 12.80 2.77 6.30
N THR A 114 13.98 3.39 6.38
CA THR A 114 14.65 3.68 7.64
C THR A 114 14.61 5.18 7.93
N ARG A 115 14.08 5.56 9.09
CA ARG A 115 14.01 6.96 9.54
C ARG A 115 14.45 7.06 10.99
N THR A 116 15.24 8.08 11.28
CA THR A 116 15.57 8.44 12.67
C THR A 116 14.67 9.60 13.05
N LEU A 117 13.79 9.40 14.03
CA LEU A 117 12.86 10.41 14.50
C LEU A 117 13.33 10.98 15.83
N LYS A 118 13.34 12.31 15.91
CA LYS A 118 13.56 13.04 17.16
C LYS A 118 12.38 12.84 18.11
N PRO A 119 12.56 13.15 19.40
CA PRO A 119 11.46 13.25 20.35
C PRO A 119 10.35 14.19 19.84
N GLY A 120 9.10 13.77 20.01
CA GLY A 120 7.91 14.55 19.65
C GLY A 120 7.32 15.36 20.82
N ILE A 121 7.85 15.18 22.03
CA ILE A 121 7.48 15.90 23.26
C ILE A 121 8.64 16.77 23.74
#